data_AF-A0A413YT63-F1
#
_entry.id   AF-A0A413YT63-F1
#
_cell.length_a   1.000
_cell.length_b   1.000
_cell.length_c   1.000
_cell.angle_alpha   90.00
_cell.angle_beta   90.00
_cell.angle_gamma   90.00
#
_symmetry.space_group_name_H-M   'P 1'
#
loop_
_entity.id
_entity.type
_entity.pdbx_description
1 polymer ?
#
loop_
_entity_poly.entity_id
_entity_poly.type
_entity_poly.pdbx_seq_one_letter_code
_entity_poly.pdbx_strand_id
1 'polypeptide(L)' 'MISDEKAQEKLDETTNMLNMINKIELYSLLMKIKYSDNREKIIDETLKVTRFLLTNVMDVKEESLNEIDECFSK' A
#
# COMPACT_ATOMS: atom_id res chain seq x y z
N MET A 1 -1.48 -27.09 23.05
CA MET A 1 -0.82 -26.68 21.81
C MET A 1 -1.88 -26.47 20.76
N ILE A 2 -1.88 -25.32 20.09
CA ILE A 2 -2.57 -25.19 18.80
C ILE A 2 -1.78 -26.10 17.84
N SER A 3 -2.45 -26.99 17.11
CA SER A 3 -1.79 -27.78 16.05
C SER A 3 -1.21 -26.82 15.03
N ASP A 4 0.01 -27.05 14.55
CA ASP A 4 0.64 -26.21 13.53
C ASP A 4 -0.29 -25.97 12.32
N GLU A 5 -1.15 -26.95 12.01
CA GLU A 5 -2.20 -26.87 10.99
C GLU A 5 -3.26 -25.78 11.28
N LYS A 6 -3.74 -25.69 12.52
CA LYS A 6 -4.69 -24.63 12.94
C LYS A 6 -4.04 -23.26 13.02
N ALA A 7 -2.72 -23.19 13.24
CA ALA A 7 -1.99 -21.93 13.20
C ALA A 7 -1.81 -21.47 11.74
N GLN A 8 -1.50 -22.39 10.83
CA GLN A 8 -1.35 -22.10 9.41
C GLN A 8 -2.67 -21.66 8.76
N GLU A 9 -3.79 -22.33 9.07
CA GLU A 9 -5.11 -21.95 8.53
C GLU A 9 -5.48 -20.49 8.89
N LYS A 10 -5.20 -20.07 10.13
CA LYS A 10 -5.41 -18.67 10.55
C LYS A 10 -4.48 -17.67 9.86
N LEU A 11 -3.23 -18.06 9.59
CA LEU A 11 -2.29 -17.22 8.84
C LEU A 11 -2.76 -17.04 7.40
N ASP A 12 -3.26 -18.11 6.76
CA ASP A 12 -3.78 -18.07 5.40
C ASP A 12 -5.05 -17.21 5.31
N GLU A 13 -5.98 -17.36 6.26
CA GLU A 13 -7.16 -16.49 6.38
C GLU A 13 -6.77 -15.02 6.53
N THR A 14 -5.81 -14.72 7.41
CA THR A 14 -5.33 -13.36 7.64
C THR A 14 -4.67 -12.78 6.40
N THR A 15 -3.86 -13.57 5.69
CA THR A 15 -3.20 -13.18 4.44
C THR A 15 -4.24 -12.89 3.35
N ASN A 16 -5.28 -13.72 3.24
CA ASN A 16 -6.37 -13.52 2.30
C ASN A 16 -7.15 -12.24 2.61
N MET A 17 -7.45 -11.98 3.88
CA MET A 17 -8.11 -10.73 4.31
C MET A 17 -7.24 -9.51 3.98
N LEU A 18 -5.93 -9.56 4.27
CA LEU A 18 -5.00 -8.47 3.94
C LEU A 18 -4.98 -8.19 2.42
N ASN A 19 -4.94 -9.24 1.60
CA ASN A 19 -5.01 -9.11 0.14
C ASN A 19 -6.31 -8.47 -0.34
N MET A 20 -7.45 -8.79 0.28
CA MET A 20 -8.73 -8.15 -0.03
C MET A 20 -8.73 -6.67 0.36
N ILE A 21 -8.20 -6.33 1.55
CA ILE A 21 -8.10 -4.94 2.04
C ILE A 21 -7.25 -4.12 1.06
N ASN A 22 -6.06 -4.60 0.69
CA ASN A 22 -5.17 -3.91 -0.25
C ASN A 22 -5.86 -3.64 -1.60
N LYS A 23 -6.68 -4.58 -2.10
CA LYS A 23 -7.46 -4.39 -3.33
C LYS A 23 -8.57 -3.35 -3.18
N ILE A 24 -9.27 -3.34 -2.05
CA ILE A 24 -10.32 -2.36 -1.76
C ILE A 24 -9.74 -0.94 -1.66
N GLU A 25 -8.60 -0.79 -0.97
CA GLU A 25 -7.92 0.49 -0.84
C GLU A 25 -7.46 1.03 -2.20
N LEU A 26 -6.84 0.18 -3.02
CA LEU A 26 -6.46 0.53 -4.38
C LEU A 26 -7.68 0.93 -5.22
N TYR A 27 -8.76 0.15 -5.17
CA TYR A 27 -9.98 0.47 -5.91
C TYR A 27 -10.58 1.81 -5.46
N SER A 28 -10.59 2.09 -4.15
CA SER A 28 -11.06 3.36 -3.59
C SER A 28 -10.23 4.55 -4.07
N LEU A 29 -8.89 4.43 -4.07
CA LEU A 29 -7.99 5.45 -4.60
C LEU A 29 -8.24 5.71 -6.08
N LEU A 30 -8.37 4.65 -6.89
CA LEU A 30 -8.67 4.75 -8.32
C LEU A 30 -10.02 5.42 -8.57
N MET A 31 -11.05 5.14 -7.76
CA MET A 31 -12.34 5.82 -7.83
C MET A 31 -12.20 7.31 -7.50
N LYS A 32 -11.47 7.68 -6.45
CA LYS A 32 -11.20 9.09 -6.11
C LYS A 32 -10.51 9.82 -7.26
N ILE A 33 -9.49 9.21 -7.87
CA ILE A 33 -8.77 9.79 -9.02
C ILE A 33 -9.71 9.93 -10.22
N LYS A 34 -10.48 8.88 -10.55
CA LYS A 34 -11.38 8.85 -11.72
C LYS A 34 -12.40 10.00 -11.69
N TYR A 35 -12.99 10.26 -10.53
CA TYR A 35 -14.07 11.24 -10.35
C TYR A 35 -13.62 12.61 -9.81
N SER A 36 -12.32 12.83 -9.61
CA SER A 36 -11.80 14.13 -9.18
C SER A 36 -11.54 15.06 -10.37
N ASP A 37 -11.90 16.33 -10.18
CA ASP A 37 -11.53 17.42 -11.09
C ASP A 37 -10.03 17.74 -11.02
N ASN A 38 -9.39 17.48 -9.88
CA ASN A 38 -7.96 17.68 -9.66
C ASN A 38 -7.29 16.35 -9.29
N ARG A 39 -6.95 15.58 -10.33
CA ARG A 39 -6.35 14.25 -10.20
C ARG A 39 -4.93 14.32 -9.65
N GLU A 40 -4.15 15.26 -10.15
CA GLU A 40 -2.75 15.46 -9.76
C GLU A 40 -2.62 15.70 -8.26
N LYS A 41 -3.44 16.60 -7.72
CA LYS A 41 -3.46 16.87 -6.28
C LYS A 41 -3.74 15.61 -5.44
N ILE A 42 -4.69 14.77 -5.87
CA ILE A 42 -4.99 13.51 -5.15
C ILE A 42 -3.80 12.55 -5.20
N ILE A 43 -3.16 12.44 -6.36
CA ILE A 43 -1.97 11.59 -6.55
C ILE A 43 -0.83 12.08 -5.67
N ASP A 44 -0.50 13.38 -5.72
CA ASP A 44 0.57 14.00 -4.93
C ASP A 44 0.37 13.84 -3.43
N GLU A 45 -0.84 14.13 -2.93
CA GLU A 45 -1.18 13.97 -1.52
C GLU A 45 -1.07 12.51 -1.08
N THR A 46 -1.54 11.58 -1.93
CA THR A 46 -1.48 10.14 -1.64
C THR A 46 -0.03 9.66 -1.63
N LEU A 47 0.78 10.02 -2.63
CA LEU A 47 2.20 9.67 -2.71
C LEU A 47 2.97 10.17 -1.48
N LYS A 48 2.71 11.41 -1.05
CA LYS A 48 3.33 12.00 0.14
C LYS A 48 3.00 11.21 1.41
N VAL A 49 1.72 10.86 1.62
CA VAL A 49 1.28 10.08 2.79
C VAL A 49 1.86 8.66 2.74
N THR A 50 1.82 8.00 1.58
CA THR A 50 2.37 6.66 1.41
C THR A 50 3.87 6.64 1.68
N ARG A 51 4.64 7.61 1.15
CA ARG A 51 6.07 7.73 1.44
C ARG A 51 6.33 7.91 2.93
N PHE A 52 5.58 8.79 3.59
CA PHE A 52 5.68 8.99 5.04
C PHE A 52 5.47 7.68 5.82
N LEU A 53 4.45 6.89 5.46
CA LEU A 53 4.17 5.61 6.11
C LEU A 53 5.28 4.59 5.85
N LEU A 54 5.76 4.48 4.61
CA LEU A 54 6.85 3.58 4.24
C LEU A 54 8.11 3.88 5.06
N THR A 55 8.51 5.14 5.17
CA THR A 55 9.72 5.52 5.90
C THR A 55 9.53 5.42 7.43
N ASN A 56 8.43 5.95 7.98
CA ASN A 56 8.32 6.15 9.44
C ASN A 56 7.60 5.01 10.19
N VAL A 57 6.78 4.23 9.49
CA VAL A 57 6.01 3.13 10.11
C VAL A 57 6.59 1.78 9.71
N MET A 58 7.00 1.64 8.44
CA MET A 58 7.50 0.38 7.90
C MET A 58 9.03 0.29 7.86
N ASP A 59 9.74 1.35 8.25
CA ASP A 59 11.21 1.44 8.29
C ASP A 59 11.87 1.11 6.94
N VAL A 60 11.19 1.47 5.84
CA VAL A 60 11.75 1.36 4.49
C VAL A 60 12.82 2.44 4.32
N LYS A 61 14.01 2.04 3.88
CA LYS A 61 15.13 2.97 3.65
C LYS A 61 14.77 3.98 2.57
N GLU A 62 15.08 5.25 2.83
CA GLU A 62 14.86 6.34 1.88
C GLU A 62 15.58 6.10 0.54
N GLU A 63 16.77 5.48 0.58
CA GLU A 63 17.53 5.08 -0.62
C GLU A 63 16.70 4.19 -1.56
N SER A 64 15.98 3.20 -1.02
CA SER A 64 15.12 2.32 -1.81
C SER A 64 13.91 3.06 -2.39
N LEU A 65 13.41 4.09 -1.72
CA LEU A 65 12.32 4.92 -2.24
C LEU A 65 12.81 5.86 -3.35
N ASN A 66 14.01 6.42 -3.21
CA ASN A 66 14.63 7.25 -4.25
C ASN A 66 14.91 6.45 -5.53
N GLU A 67 15.39 5.20 -5.41
CA GLU A 67 15.58 4.31 -6.57
C GLU A 67 14.27 4.09 -7.35
N ILE A 68 13.15 4.00 -6.63
CA ILE A 68 11.81 3.89 -7.25
C ILE A 68 11.46 5.19 -7.98
N ASP A 69 11.64 6.36 -7.35
CA ASP A 69 11.33 7.65 -7.98
C ASP A 69 12.11 7.87 -9.27
N GLU A 70 13.41 7.54 -9.27
CA GLU A 70 14.29 7.65 -10.44
C GLU A 70 13.81 6.79 -11.61
N CYS A 71 13.20 5.63 -11.34
CA CYS A 71 12.65 4.76 -12.39
C CYS A 71 11.49 5.41 -13.15
N PHE A 72 10.74 6.32 -12.52
CA PHE A 72 9.53 6.94 -13.09
C PHE A 72 9.70 8.41 -13.50
N SER A 73 10.84 9.05 -13.18
CA SER A 73 11.11 10.47 -13.43
C SER A 73 11.61 10.79 -14.86
N LYS A 74 11.22 10.02 -15.88
CA LYS A 74 11.67 10.20 -17.28
C LYS A 74 10.80 11.14 -18.11
#